data_AF-A0A364Y4X5-F1
#
_entry.id   AF-A0A364Y4X5-F1
#
_cell.length_a   1.000
_cell.length_b   1.000
_cell.length_c   1.000
_cell.angle_alpha   90.00
_cell.angle_beta   90.00
_cell.angle_gamma   90.00
#
_symmetry.space_group_name_H-M   'P 1'
#
loop_
_entity.id
_entity.type
_entity.pdbx_description
1 polymer ?
#
loop_
_entity_poly.entity_id
_entity_poly.type
_entity_poly.pdbx_seq_one_letter_code
_entity_poly.pdbx_strand_id
1 'polypeptide(L)'
;MTSILIKIPRTLNNQRRFSITKEFAVILLVPQPTCRVEHQQGIRENTKIKPADFFDHTIGITYTRGPVQDIVLWFTPATAPYIKTQHLHHSQQIIEDTAKGLTVKLKLRVNYELTALLLIFVPNIVILEPLSLRKSFYDILHKGVDGHREHDSLRPSL
;
A
#
# COMPACT_ATOMS: atom_id res chain seq x y z
N MET A 1 31.71 -43.41 -45.61
CA MET A 1 30.79 -44.21 -44.79
C MET A 1 30.98 -43.79 -43.35
N THR A 2 30.04 -43.02 -42.80
CA THR A 2 30.10 -42.58 -41.41
C THR A 2 28.70 -42.67 -40.82
N SER A 3 28.46 -43.74 -40.08
CA SER A 3 27.17 -44.05 -39.46
C SER A 3 27.00 -43.20 -38.19
N ILE A 4 25.98 -42.35 -38.16
CA ILE A 4 25.60 -41.62 -36.94
C ILE A 4 24.63 -42.50 -36.14
N LEU A 5 25.09 -43.00 -35.00
CA LEU A 5 24.33 -43.83 -34.08
C LEU A 5 23.51 -42.95 -33.14
N ILE A 6 22.20 -42.79 -33.38
CA ILE A 6 21.31 -42.09 -32.44
C ILE A 6 20.81 -43.10 -31.40
N LYS A 7 21.24 -42.91 -30.15
CA LYS A 7 20.84 -43.71 -28.99
C LYS A 7 19.48 -43.23 -28.49
N ILE A 8 18.40 -43.92 -28.87
CA ILE A 8 17.05 -43.64 -28.37
C ILE A 8 16.86 -44.36 -27.02
N PRO A 9 16.45 -43.67 -25.95
CA PRO A 9 16.17 -44.32 -24.67
C PRO A 9 14.92 -45.22 -24.77
N ARG A 10 15.05 -46.46 -24.28
CA ARG A 10 13.98 -47.45 -24.19
C ARG A 10 13.04 -47.11 -23.03
N THR A 11 11.92 -46.46 -23.33
CA THR A 11 10.67 -46.64 -22.59
C THR A 11 9.49 -46.38 -23.53
N LEU A 12 9.10 -47.41 -24.28
CA LEU A 12 7.79 -47.45 -24.92
C LEU A 12 6.88 -48.29 -24.02
N ASN A 13 5.89 -47.65 -23.39
CA ASN A 13 4.68 -48.37 -23.03
C ASN A 13 3.46 -47.51 -23.35
N ASN A 14 2.50 -48.19 -23.95
CA ASN A 14 1.13 -47.81 -24.24
C ASN A 14 0.84 -47.06 -25.56
N GLN A 15 0.74 -47.88 -26.60
CA GLN A 15 -0.24 -47.85 -27.68
C GLN A 15 -1.37 -46.80 -27.55
N ARG A 16 -1.31 -45.72 -28.35
CA ARG A 16 -2.51 -45.20 -29.04
C ARG A 16 -2.13 -44.69 -30.42
N ARG A 17 -2.57 -45.44 -31.42
CA ARG A 17 -2.54 -45.12 -32.84
C ARG A 17 -3.53 -43.97 -33.07
N PHE A 18 -3.05 -42.74 -33.22
CA PHE A 18 -3.86 -41.65 -33.77
C PHE A 18 -3.35 -41.31 -35.16
N SER A 19 -4.17 -41.62 -36.16
CA SER A 19 -4.02 -41.12 -37.52
C SER A 19 -4.39 -39.65 -37.51
N ILE A 20 -3.40 -38.77 -37.68
CA ILE A 20 -3.65 -37.36 -37.95
C ILE A 20 -2.92 -37.01 -39.24
N THR A 21 -3.71 -36.56 -40.21
CA THR A 21 -3.35 -36.21 -41.59
C THR A 21 -2.35 -35.05 -41.66
N LYS A 22 -1.58 -35.02 -42.76
CA LYS A 22 -0.53 -34.03 -43.09
C LYS A 22 -1.07 -32.61 -43.32
N GLU A 23 -1.68 -31.96 -42.34
CA GLU A 23 -1.97 -30.50 -42.44
C GLU A 23 -1.75 -29.70 -41.16
N PHE A 24 -1.45 -30.32 -40.02
CA PHE A 24 -1.41 -29.61 -38.72
C PHE A 24 -0.02 -29.38 -38.11
N ALA A 25 1.01 -29.25 -38.94
CA ALA A 25 2.39 -29.06 -38.48
C ALA A 25 3.07 -27.82 -39.09
N VAL A 26 2.36 -26.68 -39.17
CA VAL A 26 2.98 -25.41 -39.62
C VAL A 26 2.68 -24.23 -38.68
N ILE A 27 2.06 -24.47 -37.53
CA ILE A 27 1.76 -23.40 -36.55
C ILE A 27 2.30 -23.82 -35.18
N LEU A 28 3.62 -23.90 -35.00
CA LEU A 28 4.24 -23.97 -33.67
C LEU A 28 5.75 -23.70 -33.67
N LEU A 29 6.24 -22.89 -34.61
CA LEU A 29 7.66 -22.47 -34.66
C LEU A 29 7.79 -21.03 -35.17
N VAL A 30 6.95 -20.11 -34.68
CA VAL A 30 7.31 -18.69 -34.69
C VAL A 30 8.15 -18.46 -33.43
N PRO A 31 9.49 -18.32 -33.54
CA PRO A 31 10.29 -17.95 -32.38
C PRO A 31 9.80 -16.58 -31.93
N GLN A 32 9.21 -16.54 -30.73
CA GLN A 32 8.91 -15.29 -30.05
C GLN A 32 10.25 -14.54 -29.95
N PRO A 33 10.38 -13.30 -30.49
CA PRO A 33 11.59 -12.53 -30.28
C PRO A 33 11.67 -12.26 -28.77
N THR A 34 12.49 -13.05 -28.08
CA THR A 34 12.88 -12.74 -26.71
C THR A 34 13.83 -11.56 -26.82
N CYS A 35 13.27 -10.35 -26.80
CA CYS A 35 14.03 -9.15 -26.51
C CYS A 35 14.52 -9.28 -25.06
N ARG A 36 15.63 -10.01 -24.87
CA ARG A 36 16.38 -9.98 -23.63
C ARG A 36 17.10 -8.64 -23.61
N VAL A 37 16.41 -7.63 -23.09
CA VAL A 37 17.00 -6.32 -22.85
C VAL A 37 17.92 -6.48 -21.64
N GLU A 38 19.21 -6.71 -21.89
CA GLU A 38 20.24 -6.64 -20.85
C GLU A 38 20.45 -5.17 -20.49
N HIS A 39 19.63 -4.63 -19.59
CA HIS A 39 19.91 -3.37 -18.92
C HIS A 39 21.03 -3.60 -17.91
N GLN A 40 22.29 -3.57 -18.35
CA GLN A 40 23.43 -3.40 -17.46
C GLN A 40 23.56 -1.93 -17.06
N GLN A 41 22.59 -1.42 -16.30
CA GLN A 41 22.81 -0.19 -15.56
C GLN A 41 23.27 -0.59 -14.15
N GLY A 42 24.58 -0.45 -13.90
CA GLY A 42 25.15 -0.69 -12.59
C GLY A 42 24.46 0.20 -11.54
N ILE A 43 23.99 -0.41 -10.45
CA ILE A 43 23.44 0.31 -9.32
C ILE A 43 24.54 1.21 -8.76
N ARG A 44 24.30 2.53 -8.76
CA ARG A 44 25.19 3.51 -8.13
C ARG A 44 24.56 3.94 -6.81
N GLU A 45 25.28 3.75 -5.72
CA GLU A 45 24.87 4.26 -4.42
C GLU A 45 24.89 5.78 -4.42
N ASN A 46 23.79 6.38 -3.98
CA ASN A 46 23.71 7.82 -3.81
C ASN A 46 24.00 8.18 -2.35
N THR A 47 25.20 8.68 -2.08
CA THR A 47 25.62 9.09 -0.73
C THR A 47 25.10 10.47 -0.33
N LYS A 48 24.53 11.24 -1.28
CA LYS A 48 24.13 12.64 -1.06
C LYS A 48 22.76 12.79 -0.41
N ILE A 49 21.88 11.81 -0.54
CA ILE A 49 20.51 11.86 -0.01
C ILE A 49 20.43 10.88 1.14
N LYS A 50 20.08 11.38 2.32
CA LYS A 50 19.75 10.55 3.47
C LYS A 50 18.24 10.36 3.52
N PRO A 51 17.72 9.13 3.36
CA PRO A 51 16.28 8.89 3.38
C PRO A 51 15.61 9.34 4.70
N ALA A 52 16.32 9.22 5.82
CA ALA A 52 15.87 9.64 7.14
C ALA A 52 15.34 11.08 7.16
N ASP A 53 16.05 12.01 6.51
CA ASP A 53 15.69 13.44 6.45
C ASP A 53 14.32 13.68 5.80
N PHE A 54 13.85 12.75 4.96
CA PHE A 54 12.58 12.85 4.25
C PHE A 54 11.44 12.14 4.98
N PHE A 55 11.73 11.01 5.65
CA PHE A 55 10.68 10.07 6.11
C PHE A 55 10.55 9.97 7.64
N ASP A 56 11.51 10.47 8.42
CA ASP A 56 11.47 10.39 9.90
C ASP A 56 10.30 11.17 10.53
N HIS A 57 9.64 12.04 9.78
CA HIS A 57 8.51 12.82 10.29
C HIS A 57 7.25 12.62 9.46
N THR A 58 7.10 11.46 8.82
CA THR A 58 5.93 11.14 8.00
C THR A 58 5.44 9.73 8.29
N ILE A 59 4.12 9.53 8.21
CA ILE A 59 3.56 8.18 8.18
C ILE A 59 3.64 7.66 6.74
N GLY A 60 4.18 6.46 6.53
CA GLY A 60 4.27 5.86 5.20
C GLY A 60 5.42 6.40 4.35
N ILE A 61 5.30 6.28 3.02
CA ILE A 61 6.38 6.56 2.07
C ILE A 61 6.05 7.73 1.12
N THR A 62 4.85 8.32 1.22
CA THR A 62 4.48 9.44 0.36
C THR A 62 5.14 10.72 0.86
N TYR A 63 6.04 11.25 0.03
CA TYR A 63 6.64 12.55 0.29
C TYR A 63 5.59 13.66 0.21
N THR A 64 5.45 14.43 1.29
CA THR A 64 4.56 15.60 1.35
C THR A 64 5.33 16.84 1.75
N ARG A 65 5.03 17.95 1.07
CA ARG A 65 5.54 19.27 1.43
C ARG A 65 4.67 19.86 2.54
N GLY A 66 5.29 20.28 3.64
CA GLY A 66 4.59 20.89 4.77
C GLY A 66 5.50 20.90 5.99
N PRO A 67 5.32 21.80 6.97
CA PRO A 67 6.17 21.84 8.15
C PRO A 67 6.02 20.56 9.00
N VAL A 68 7.10 20.18 9.69
CA VAL A 68 7.00 19.22 10.79
C VAL A 68 6.38 19.97 11.96
N GLN A 69 5.32 19.44 12.52
CA GLN A 69 4.59 20.08 13.61
C GLN A 69 4.05 19.07 14.60
N ASP A 70 3.64 19.59 15.74
CA ASP A 70 3.00 18.78 16.77
C ASP A 70 1.54 18.50 16.38
N ILE A 71 1.16 17.25 16.56
CA ILE A 71 -0.18 16.73 16.33
C ILE A 71 -0.64 16.12 17.63
N VAL A 72 -1.65 16.73 18.24
CA VAL A 72 -2.18 16.30 19.53
C VAL A 72 -3.52 15.62 19.27
N LEU A 73 -3.64 14.39 19.70
CA LEU A 73 -4.79 13.53 19.47
C LEU A 73 -5.35 13.05 20.81
N TRP A 74 -6.66 13.05 20.93
CA TRP A 74 -7.36 12.45 22.06
C TRP A 74 -8.14 11.23 21.59
N PHE A 75 -8.08 10.16 22.38
CA PHE A 75 -8.73 8.88 22.12
C PHE A 75 -9.66 8.52 23.28
N THR A 76 -10.76 7.82 22.95
CA THR A 76 -11.70 7.34 23.97
C THR A 76 -11.07 6.24 24.84
N PRO A 77 -11.60 5.97 26.05
CA PRO A 77 -11.09 4.91 26.92
C PRO A 77 -11.10 3.53 26.26
N ALA A 78 -12.02 3.29 25.33
CA ALA A 78 -12.14 2.02 24.61
C ALA A 78 -10.97 1.77 23.65
N THR A 79 -10.46 2.82 22.99
CA THR A 79 -9.33 2.72 22.05
C THR A 79 -7.98 2.97 22.71
N ALA A 80 -7.94 3.61 23.88
CA ALA A 80 -6.71 3.93 24.60
C ALA A 80 -5.74 2.73 24.81
N PRO A 81 -6.18 1.53 25.23
CA PRO A 81 -5.27 0.39 25.39
C PRO A 81 -4.56 0.02 24.08
N TYR A 82 -5.29 0.08 22.97
CA TYR A 82 -4.76 -0.23 21.64
C TYR A 82 -3.68 0.77 21.21
N ILE A 83 -3.93 2.08 21.38
CA ILE A 83 -2.97 3.14 21.03
C ILE A 83 -1.69 3.08 21.89
N LYS A 84 -1.82 2.63 23.15
CA LYS A 84 -0.66 2.41 24.03
C LYS A 84 0.21 1.27 23.56
N THR A 85 -0.40 0.18 23.07
CA THR A 85 0.34 -0.98 22.56
C THR A 85 0.86 -0.78 21.15
N GLN A 86 0.09 -0.11 20.29
CA GLN A 86 0.47 0.18 18.91
C GLN A 86 1.03 1.59 18.83
N HIS A 87 2.36 1.68 18.89
CA HIS A 87 3.09 2.92 18.67
C HIS A 87 2.85 3.38 17.23
N LEU A 88 2.05 4.44 17.04
CA LEU A 88 1.65 4.93 15.71
C LEU A 88 2.85 5.50 14.93
N HIS A 89 3.79 6.11 15.65
CA HIS A 89 4.99 6.69 15.11
C HIS A 89 6.05 6.77 16.20
N HIS A 90 7.34 6.65 15.86
CA HIS A 90 8.43 6.67 16.86
C HIS A 90 8.41 7.92 17.77
N SER A 91 7.90 9.05 17.28
CA SER A 91 7.78 10.30 18.06
C SER A 91 6.61 10.32 19.05
N GLN A 92 5.83 9.24 19.19
CA GLN A 92 4.64 9.23 20.03
C GLN A 92 4.99 9.43 21.50
N GLN A 93 4.30 10.38 22.13
CA GLN A 93 4.42 10.72 23.54
C GLN A 93 3.02 10.72 24.16
N ILE A 94 2.86 10.07 25.31
CA ILE A 94 1.62 10.13 26.08
C ILE A 94 1.66 11.40 26.92
N ILE A 95 0.68 12.29 26.71
CA ILE A 95 0.56 13.55 27.45
C ILE A 95 -0.32 13.36 28.68
N GLU A 96 -1.40 12.59 28.53
CA GLU A 96 -2.36 12.33 29.60
C GLU A 96 -3.01 10.96 29.40
N ASP A 97 -3.12 10.16 30.45
CA ASP A 97 -3.82 8.87 30.46
C ASP A 97 -4.72 8.82 31.69
N THR A 98 -6.03 8.96 31.48
CA THR A 98 -7.02 9.01 32.56
C THR A 98 -8.19 8.08 32.27
N ALA A 99 -9.05 7.86 33.26
CA ALA A 99 -10.30 7.13 33.07
C ALA A 99 -11.22 7.74 32.00
N LYS A 100 -11.02 9.03 31.64
CA LYS A 100 -11.80 9.71 30.60
C LYS A 100 -11.28 9.44 29.19
N GLY A 101 -10.00 9.11 29.03
CA GLY A 101 -9.39 8.88 27.72
C GLY A 101 -7.88 9.09 27.73
N LEU A 102 -7.28 9.01 26.54
CA LEU A 102 -5.85 9.10 26.31
C LEU A 102 -5.52 10.26 25.38
N THR A 103 -4.65 11.17 25.82
CA THR A 103 -4.08 12.23 24.98
C THR A 103 -2.65 11.87 24.60
N VAL A 104 -2.38 11.84 23.30
CA VAL A 104 -1.05 11.59 22.74
C VAL A 104 -0.60 12.75 21.86
N LYS A 105 0.71 12.92 21.78
CA LYS A 105 1.39 13.90 20.93
C LYS A 105 2.30 13.17 19.95
N LEU A 106 2.26 13.60 18.69
CA LEU A 106 3.10 13.13 17.60
C LEU A 106 3.80 14.33 16.97
N LYS A 107 5.02 14.14 16.45
CA LYS A 107 5.78 15.16 15.73
C LYS A 107 5.91 14.73 14.27
N LEU A 108 5.03 15.24 13.43
CA LEU A 108 4.80 14.76 12.07
C LEU A 108 4.56 15.92 11.10
N ARG A 109 4.82 15.69 9.81
CA ARG A 109 4.26 16.46 8.71
C ARG A 109 2.87 15.89 8.40
N VAL A 110 1.90 16.77 8.17
CA VAL A 110 0.57 16.34 7.75
C VAL A 110 0.65 15.79 6.32
N ASN A 111 0.35 14.50 6.15
CA ASN A 111 0.30 13.83 4.86
C ASN A 111 -0.98 12.99 4.68
N TYR A 112 -1.11 12.39 3.50
CA TYR A 112 -2.26 11.57 3.14
C TYR A 112 -2.41 10.35 4.06
N GLU A 113 -1.32 9.61 4.31
CA GLU A 113 -1.35 8.41 5.14
C GLU A 113 -1.66 8.71 6.60
N LEU A 114 -1.18 9.83 7.15
CA LEU A 114 -1.63 10.28 8.46
C LEU A 114 -3.14 10.47 8.46
N THR A 115 -3.69 11.18 7.47
CA THR A 115 -5.13 11.44 7.41
C THR A 115 -5.93 10.13 7.30
N ALA A 116 -5.49 9.20 6.46
CA ALA A 116 -6.10 7.88 6.32
C ALA A 116 -6.02 7.07 7.63
N LEU A 117 -4.87 7.10 8.31
CA LEU A 117 -4.69 6.45 9.61
C LEU A 117 -5.68 7.00 10.65
N LEU A 118 -5.88 8.32 10.70
CA LEU A 118 -6.83 8.94 11.63
C LEU A 118 -8.28 8.53 11.34
N LEU A 119 -8.66 8.36 10.06
CA LEU A 119 -10.00 7.92 9.68
C LEU A 119 -10.35 6.51 10.19
N ILE A 120 -9.36 5.61 10.30
CA ILE A 120 -9.56 4.26 10.85
C ILE A 120 -10.12 4.30 12.28
N PHE A 121 -9.78 5.35 13.04
CA PHE A 121 -10.19 5.47 14.44
C PHE A 121 -11.51 6.20 14.65
N VAL A 122 -12.18 6.70 13.61
CA VAL A 122 -13.47 7.37 13.74
C VAL A 122 -14.53 6.36 14.23
N PRO A 123 -15.39 6.71 15.20
CA PRO A 123 -15.57 8.01 15.86
C PRO A 123 -14.79 8.18 17.18
N ASN A 124 -13.88 7.26 17.50
CA ASN A 124 -13.18 7.17 18.79
C ASN A 124 -11.93 8.07 18.92
N ILE A 125 -11.79 9.06 18.05
CA ILE A 125 -10.65 9.97 17.97
C ILE A 125 -11.11 11.42 17.85
N VAL A 126 -10.39 12.31 18.51
CA VAL A 126 -10.55 13.76 18.40
C VAL A 126 -9.19 14.40 18.16
N ILE A 127 -9.07 15.19 17.09
CA ILE A 127 -7.83 15.91 16.76
C ILE A 127 -7.81 17.19 17.59
N LEU A 128 -6.94 17.31 18.59
CA LEU A 128 -6.80 18.52 19.40
C LEU A 128 -6.00 19.60 18.66
N GLU A 129 -4.88 19.21 18.04
CA GLU A 129 -4.01 20.11 17.27
C GLU A 129 -3.41 19.39 16.06
N PRO A 130 -3.13 20.09 14.94
CA PRO A 130 -3.45 21.49 14.67
C PRO A 130 -4.90 21.70 14.21
N LEU A 131 -5.40 22.93 14.35
CA LEU A 131 -6.75 23.29 13.90
C LEU A 131 -6.94 23.12 12.39
N SER A 132 -5.89 23.34 11.59
CA SER A 132 -5.93 23.14 10.13
C SER A 132 -6.24 21.69 9.77
N LEU A 133 -5.55 20.73 10.41
CA LEU A 133 -5.79 19.30 10.23
C LEU A 133 -7.20 18.92 10.66
N ARG A 134 -7.66 19.41 11.81
CA ARG A 134 -9.03 19.18 12.29
C ARG A 134 -10.07 19.64 11.26
N LYS A 135 -9.91 20.84 10.68
CA LYS A 135 -10.81 21.37 9.65
C LYS A 135 -10.84 20.48 8.41
N SER A 136 -9.66 20.14 7.87
CA SER A 136 -9.59 19.24 6.71
C SER A 136 -10.20 17.87 6.99
N PHE A 137 -10.08 17.37 8.22
CA PHE A 137 -10.66 16.09 8.64
C PHE A 137 -12.19 16.14 8.66
N TYR A 138 -12.78 17.22 9.18
CA TYR A 138 -14.22 17.44 9.11
C TYR A 138 -14.72 17.53 7.67
N ASP A 139 -14.02 18.25 6.80
CA ASP A 139 -14.40 18.37 5.39
C ASP A 139 -14.44 17.01 4.70
N ILE A 140 -13.48 16.12 5.01
CA ILE A 140 -13.45 14.76 4.46
C ILE A 140 -14.65 13.94 4.94
N LEU A 141 -14.97 14.00 6.24
CA LEU A 141 -16.12 13.28 6.80
C LEU A 141 -17.44 13.78 6.22
N HIS A 142 -17.60 15.09 6.07
CA HIS A 142 -18.80 15.68 5.46
C HIS A 142 -18.94 15.29 3.99
N LYS A 143 -17.85 15.35 3.21
CA LYS A 143 -17.84 14.88 1.81
C LYS A 143 -18.24 13.43 1.69
N GLY A 144 -17.78 12.56 2.60
CA GLY A 144 -18.19 11.16 2.63
C GLY A 144 -19.70 11.01 2.83
N VAL A 145 -20.27 11.73 3.81
CA VAL A 145 -21.72 11.73 4.07
C VAL A 145 -22.51 12.26 2.89
N ASP A 146 -22.09 13.39 2.31
CA ASP A 146 -22.78 14.02 1.18
C ASP A 146 -22.73 13.14 -0.07
N GLY A 147 -21.60 12.49 -0.36
CA GLY A 147 -21.50 11.54 -1.46
C GLY A 147 -22.46 10.35 -1.33
N HIS A 148 -22.69 9.85 -0.12
CA HIS A 148 -23.70 8.81 0.11
C HIS A 148 -25.12 9.32 -0.09
N ARG A 149 -25.44 10.54 0.39
CA ARG A 149 -26.77 11.16 0.21
C ARG A 149 -27.10 11.41 -1.27
N GLU A 150 -26.13 11.93 -2.02
CA GLU A 150 -26.25 12.13 -3.47
C GLU A 150 -26.52 10.81 -4.18
N HIS A 151 -25.73 9.77 -3.89
CA HIS A 151 -25.92 8.44 -4.47
C HIS A 151 -27.29 7.84 -4.11
N ASP A 152 -27.72 7.94 -2.85
CA ASP A 152 -29.02 7.41 -2.42
C ASP A 152 -30.19 8.14 -3.09
N SER A 153 -30.04 9.42 -3.40
CA SER A 153 -31.05 10.20 -4.15
C SER A 153 -31.21 9.76 -5.61
N LEU A 154 -30.21 9.09 -6.17
CA LEU A 154 -30.23 8.56 -7.54
C LEU A 154 -30.84 7.16 -7.64
N ARG A 155 -31.11 6.49 -6.50
CA ARG A 155 -31.71 5.16 -6.51
C ARG A 155 -33.17 5.23 -6.92
N PRO A 156 -33.60 4.45 -7.94
CA PRO A 156 -35.02 4.24 -8.20
C PRO A 156 -35.68 3.66 -6.94
N SER A 157 -36.85 4.17 -6.56
CA SER A 157 -37.69 3.56 -5.53
C SER A 157 -38.02 2.12 -5.95
N LEU A 158 -37.63 1.15 -5.12
CA LEU A 158 -37.93 -0.27 -5.27
C LEU A 158 -39.43 -0.55 -5.13
#